data_AF-A0AA37M990-F1
#
_entry.id   AF-A0AA37M990-F1
#
_cell.length_a   1.000
_cell.length_b   1.000
_cell.length_c   1.000
_cell.angle_alpha   90.00
_cell.angle_beta   90.00
_cell.angle_gamma   90.00
#
_symmetry.space_group_name_H-M   'P 1'
#
loop_
_entity.id
_entity.type
_entity.pdbx_description
1 polymer ?
#
loop_
_entity_poly.entity_id
_entity_poly.type
_entity_poly.pdbx_seq_one_letter_code
_entity_poly.pdbx_strand_id
1 'polypeptide(L)'
;MLVRCLDVAPVPLLAFSLLSQTMILWGGMGSGAIVAAAFARTDPTTLAVNTSWFMVAFNLLWLPLFWRLAERAGVSCGWRERVNEMLWLCAGLAAVIAATVALGPETAMLAAYGPLIALRYVVDERPSRRELLFAARKVAPFAALITWLLLTRLIPPLKQVLEQAGRLQPFPGAPAWSPLFHAGTWLVVAAIVTGLLRGQAYAFVQEARGAWRTGRLAVLTIIAFAMMAELLSGSGVAEGLARGMFEALGRWSVLVTPIISAVFGALANSGNAANGLFMASQLSLAAEANLNLAAVTSLQQAAALSLNIVSPVRMSVVCSLAETPGMERQAYRAMLPFATVVIIVLLASALMISGRIL
;
A
#
# COMPACT_ATOMS: atom_id res chain seq x y z
N MET A 1 12.53 -20.96 -5.62
CA MET A 1 11.46 -21.80 -6.17
C MET A 1 10.55 -20.85 -6.95
N LEU A 2 10.80 -20.72 -8.25
CA LEU A 2 10.14 -19.78 -9.14
C LEU A 2 8.73 -20.32 -9.49
N VAL A 3 7.81 -19.40 -9.76
CA VAL A 3 6.34 -19.54 -9.92
C VAL A 3 5.90 -20.54 -11.03
N ARG A 4 6.82 -21.28 -11.65
CA ARG A 4 6.60 -22.31 -12.69
C ARG A 4 5.76 -23.51 -12.25
N CYS A 5 5.63 -23.78 -10.95
CA CYS A 5 4.95 -25.00 -10.47
C CYS A 5 3.42 -24.93 -10.47
N LEU A 6 2.80 -23.85 -10.94
CA LEU A 6 1.34 -23.71 -10.94
C LEU A 6 0.67 -24.20 -12.24
N ASP A 7 1.43 -24.62 -13.26
CA ASP A 7 0.92 -25.04 -14.58
C ASP A 7 -0.01 -23.99 -15.23
N VAL A 8 0.22 -22.71 -14.91
CA VAL A 8 -0.51 -21.56 -15.43
C VAL A 8 0.29 -20.89 -16.53
N ALA A 9 -0.38 -20.50 -17.63
CA ALA A 9 0.25 -19.75 -18.71
C ALA A 9 0.95 -18.46 -18.21
N PRO A 10 2.04 -18.00 -18.85
CA PRO A 10 2.83 -16.88 -18.34
C PRO A 10 2.04 -15.59 -18.12
N VAL A 11 1.14 -15.19 -19.05
CA VAL A 11 0.42 -13.91 -18.96
C VAL A 11 -0.57 -13.86 -17.79
N PRO A 12 -1.44 -14.86 -17.55
CA PRO A 12 -2.25 -14.90 -16.33
C PRO A 12 -1.41 -14.92 -15.04
N LEU A 13 -0.28 -15.63 -15.05
CA LEU A 13 0.63 -15.68 -13.90
C LEU A 13 1.21 -14.30 -13.54
N LEU A 14 1.61 -13.53 -14.56
CA LEU A 14 2.03 -12.15 -14.42
C LEU A 14 0.94 -11.28 -13.79
N ALA A 15 -0.28 -11.40 -14.31
CA ALA A 15 -1.42 -10.64 -13.82
C ALA A 15 -1.76 -11.01 -12.37
N PHE A 16 -1.74 -12.29 -11.98
CA PHE A 16 -1.93 -12.70 -10.59
C PHE A 16 -0.83 -12.18 -9.66
N SER A 17 0.42 -12.17 -10.12
CA SER A 17 1.54 -11.58 -9.37
C SER A 17 1.31 -10.08 -9.12
N LEU A 18 0.86 -9.33 -10.13
CA LEU A 18 0.52 -7.91 -9.97
C LEU A 18 -0.67 -7.70 -9.02
N LEU A 19 -1.73 -8.51 -9.17
CA LEU A 19 -2.93 -8.45 -8.32
C LEU A 19 -2.64 -8.81 -6.87
N SER A 20 -1.66 -9.67 -6.59
CA SER A 20 -1.26 -9.97 -5.21
C SER A 20 -0.80 -8.72 -4.43
N GLN A 21 -0.30 -7.71 -5.13
CA GLN A 21 0.16 -6.45 -4.52
C GLN A 21 -1.00 -5.56 -4.07
N THR A 22 -2.24 -5.81 -4.50
CA THR A 22 -3.41 -5.03 -4.07
C THR A 22 -3.77 -5.26 -2.60
N MET A 23 -3.27 -6.35 -2.01
CA MET A 23 -3.39 -6.63 -0.57
C MET A 23 -2.37 -5.85 0.27
N ILE A 24 -1.50 -5.03 -0.34
CA ILE A 24 -0.61 -4.11 0.38
C ILE A 24 -1.25 -2.71 0.38
N LEU A 25 -2.36 -2.57 1.13
CA LEU A 25 -3.25 -1.39 1.08
C LEU A 25 -2.55 -0.06 1.35
N TRP A 26 -1.66 -0.02 2.34
CA TRP A 26 -1.06 1.22 2.86
C TRP A 26 0.39 1.43 2.40
N GLY A 27 0.87 0.62 1.45
CA GLY A 27 2.29 0.49 1.14
C GLY A 27 3.04 -0.31 2.21
N GLY A 28 4.29 -0.70 1.92
CA GLY A 28 5.11 -1.50 2.84
C GLY A 28 5.20 -0.83 4.22
N MET A 29 4.77 -1.53 5.27
CA MET A 29 4.62 -1.01 6.64
C MET A 29 3.88 0.34 6.73
N GLY A 30 2.83 0.55 5.94
CA GLY A 30 2.04 1.79 6.05
C GLY A 30 2.71 3.04 5.50
N SER A 31 3.90 2.92 4.90
CA SER A 31 4.67 4.07 4.40
C SER A 31 3.89 4.96 3.42
N GLY A 32 3.04 4.37 2.57
CA GLY A 32 2.20 5.11 1.65
C GLY A 32 1.19 6.01 2.37
N ALA A 33 0.55 5.51 3.43
CA ALA A 33 -0.38 6.29 4.24
C ALA A 33 0.33 7.35 5.09
N ILE A 34 1.46 6.97 5.71
CA ILE A 34 2.24 7.86 6.59
C ILE A 34 2.78 9.07 5.81
N VAL A 35 3.41 8.83 4.66
CA VAL A 35 3.97 9.90 3.83
C VAL A 35 2.87 10.79 3.25
N ALA A 36 1.78 10.21 2.74
CA ALA A 36 0.66 10.99 2.23
C ALA A 36 -0.01 11.84 3.33
N ALA A 37 -0.14 11.32 4.54
CA ALA A 37 -0.69 12.05 5.67
C ALA A 37 0.22 13.21 6.11
N ALA A 38 1.54 13.01 6.05
CA ALA A 38 2.50 14.09 6.27
C ALA A 38 2.31 15.24 5.27
N PHE A 39 2.16 14.93 3.98
CA PHE A 39 1.86 15.94 2.95
C PHE A 39 0.48 16.57 3.12
N ALA A 40 -0.49 15.80 3.60
CA ALA A 40 -1.84 16.28 3.89
C ALA A 40 -1.97 17.01 5.24
N ARG A 41 -0.89 17.09 6.04
CA ARG A 41 -0.86 17.63 7.41
C ARG A 41 -1.96 17.04 8.31
N THR A 42 -2.21 15.73 8.19
CA THR A 42 -3.27 15.03 8.92
C THR A 42 -2.74 13.78 9.63
N ASP A 43 -3.58 13.18 10.46
CA ASP A 43 -3.28 11.92 11.13
C ASP A 43 -3.26 10.75 10.11
N PRO A 44 -2.19 9.93 10.09
CA PRO A 44 -2.06 8.83 9.13
C PRO A 44 -3.10 7.73 9.28
N THR A 45 -3.61 7.51 10.50
CA THR A 45 -4.67 6.52 10.74
C THR A 45 -5.97 6.98 10.10
N THR A 46 -6.34 8.23 10.32
CA THR A 46 -7.55 8.85 9.78
C THR A 46 -7.52 8.85 8.25
N LEU A 47 -6.41 9.27 7.63
CA LEU A 47 -6.28 9.22 6.17
C LEU A 47 -6.41 7.78 5.65
N ALA A 48 -5.72 6.81 6.24
CA ALA A 48 -5.78 5.42 5.81
C ALA A 48 -7.21 4.83 5.91
N VAL A 49 -7.90 5.11 7.02
CA VAL A 49 -9.29 4.66 7.24
C VAL A 49 -10.23 5.29 6.22
N ASN A 50 -10.09 6.59 5.93
CA ASN A 50 -10.93 7.23 4.91
C ASN A 50 -10.61 6.74 3.49
N THR A 51 -9.34 6.49 3.18
CA THR A 51 -8.92 5.89 1.91
C THR A 51 -9.43 4.46 1.75
N SER A 52 -9.72 3.75 2.84
CA SER A 52 -10.14 2.34 2.80
C SER A 52 -11.38 2.09 1.97
N TRP A 53 -12.30 3.05 1.89
CA TRP A 53 -13.50 2.96 1.05
C TRP A 53 -13.16 2.71 -0.42
N PHE A 54 -12.17 3.43 -0.96
CA PHE A 54 -11.72 3.24 -2.35
C PHE A 54 -11.02 1.89 -2.53
N MET A 55 -10.22 1.48 -1.55
CA MET A 55 -9.49 0.21 -1.62
C MET A 55 -10.43 -1.00 -1.54
N VAL A 56 -11.48 -0.91 -0.73
CA VAL A 56 -12.56 -1.91 -0.68
C VAL A 56 -13.29 -1.95 -2.02
N ALA A 57 -13.67 -0.79 -2.57
CA ALA A 57 -14.34 -0.72 -3.86
C ALA A 57 -13.48 -1.34 -4.98
N PHE A 58 -12.18 -1.03 -5.05
CA PHE A 58 -11.28 -1.64 -6.02
C PHE A 58 -11.25 -3.17 -5.88
N ASN A 59 -11.03 -3.69 -4.67
CA ASN A 59 -10.90 -5.13 -4.46
C ASN A 59 -12.19 -5.90 -4.74
N LEU A 60 -13.35 -5.36 -4.35
CA LEU A 60 -14.65 -6.00 -4.65
C LEU A 60 -14.97 -5.98 -6.15
N LEU A 61 -14.68 -4.88 -6.84
CA LEU A 61 -14.94 -4.76 -8.29
C LEU A 61 -13.92 -5.53 -9.13
N TRP A 62 -12.70 -5.74 -8.63
CA TRP A 62 -11.70 -6.57 -9.27
C TRP A 62 -11.97 -8.07 -9.11
N LEU A 63 -12.68 -8.50 -8.08
CA LEU A 63 -12.89 -9.92 -7.80
C LEU A 63 -13.58 -10.69 -8.95
N PRO A 64 -14.65 -10.19 -9.61
CA PRO A 64 -15.21 -10.84 -10.79
C PRO A 64 -14.25 -10.90 -11.98
N LEU A 65 -13.40 -9.88 -12.15
CA LEU A 65 -12.38 -9.84 -13.20
C LEU A 65 -11.28 -10.86 -12.92
N PHE A 66 -10.88 -10.99 -11.66
CA PHE A 66 -9.95 -12.00 -11.18
C PHE A 66 -10.47 -13.42 -11.47
N TRP A 67 -11.73 -13.72 -11.17
CA TRP A 67 -12.31 -15.03 -11.49
C TRP A 67 -12.36 -15.32 -12.98
N ARG A 68 -12.72 -14.33 -13.81
CA ARG A 68 -12.68 -14.47 -15.28
C ARG A 68 -11.27 -14.72 -15.80
N LEU A 69 -10.26 -14.07 -15.20
CA LEU A 69 -8.86 -14.30 -15.54
C LEU A 69 -8.42 -15.71 -15.12
N ALA A 70 -8.85 -16.19 -13.95
CA ALA A 70 -8.60 -17.55 -13.45
C ALA A 70 -9.22 -18.62 -14.36
N GLU A 71 -10.49 -18.46 -14.76
CA GLU A 71 -11.15 -19.36 -15.70
C GLU A 71 -10.38 -19.44 -17.03
N ARG A 72 -9.95 -18.30 -17.58
CA ARG A 72 -9.14 -18.25 -18.81
C ARG A 72 -7.76 -18.88 -18.65
N ALA A 73 -7.26 -18.95 -17.42
CA ALA A 73 -6.01 -19.60 -17.06
C ALA A 73 -6.15 -21.11 -16.81
N GLY A 74 -7.36 -21.67 -16.96
CA GLY A 74 -7.65 -23.08 -16.67
C GLY A 74 -7.95 -23.36 -15.19
N VAL A 75 -7.94 -22.33 -14.34
CA VAL A 75 -8.26 -22.44 -12.91
C VAL A 75 -9.75 -22.17 -12.73
N SER A 76 -10.56 -23.22 -12.85
CA SER A 76 -12.00 -23.14 -12.63
C SER A 76 -12.35 -23.47 -11.18
N CYS A 77 -13.22 -22.67 -10.58
CA CYS A 77 -13.77 -22.91 -9.25
C CYS A 77 -15.30 -22.82 -9.26
N GLY A 78 -15.94 -23.71 -8.50
CA GLY A 78 -17.39 -23.71 -8.34
C GLY A 78 -17.90 -22.47 -7.59
N TRP A 79 -19.19 -22.18 -7.69
CA TRP A 79 -19.81 -21.01 -7.06
C TRP A 79 -19.55 -20.93 -5.55
N ARG A 80 -19.58 -22.08 -4.85
CA ARG A 80 -19.28 -22.15 -3.41
C ARG A 80 -17.88 -21.64 -3.07
N GLU A 81 -16.89 -21.99 -3.89
CA GLU A 81 -15.51 -21.54 -3.68
C GLU A 81 -15.37 -20.04 -3.95
N ARG A 82 -16.06 -19.51 -4.96
CA ARG A 82 -16.08 -18.06 -5.22
C ARG A 82 -16.65 -17.28 -4.04
N VAL A 83 -17.75 -17.77 -3.47
CA VAL A 83 -18.33 -17.16 -2.26
C VAL A 83 -17.35 -17.25 -1.09
N ASN A 84 -16.68 -18.40 -0.91
CA ASN A 84 -15.66 -18.58 0.11
C ASN A 84 -14.50 -17.57 -0.03
N GLU A 85 -13.92 -17.44 -1.24
CA GLU A 85 -12.87 -16.46 -1.54
C GLU A 85 -13.32 -15.02 -1.31
N MET A 86 -14.56 -14.68 -1.69
CA MET A 86 -15.14 -13.37 -1.42
C MET A 86 -15.23 -13.11 0.09
N LEU A 87 -15.66 -14.09 0.88
CA LEU A 87 -15.75 -13.97 2.33
C LEU A 87 -14.36 -13.78 2.96
N TRP A 88 -13.35 -14.51 2.49
CA TRP A 88 -11.97 -14.34 2.95
C TRP A 88 -11.40 -12.96 2.60
N LEU A 89 -11.64 -12.48 1.38
CA LEU A 89 -11.25 -11.13 0.97
C LEU A 89 -11.94 -10.07 1.84
N CYS A 90 -13.25 -10.16 2.02
CA CYS A 90 -14.02 -9.23 2.85
C CYS A 90 -13.56 -9.27 4.33
N ALA A 91 -13.34 -10.46 4.88
CA ALA A 91 -12.82 -10.63 6.24
C ALA A 91 -11.40 -10.02 6.37
N GLY A 92 -10.55 -10.22 5.36
CA GLY A 92 -9.21 -9.63 5.30
C GLY A 92 -9.24 -8.10 5.26
N LEU A 93 -10.09 -7.52 4.41
CA LEU A 93 -10.29 -6.08 4.31
C LEU A 93 -10.88 -5.50 5.59
N ALA A 94 -11.88 -6.14 6.18
CA ALA A 94 -12.46 -5.70 7.45
C ALA A 94 -11.43 -5.77 8.59
N ALA A 95 -10.67 -6.87 8.68
CA ALA A 95 -9.65 -7.05 9.71
C ALA A 95 -8.52 -6.03 9.60
N VAL A 96 -8.03 -5.74 8.40
CA VAL A 96 -6.95 -4.75 8.22
C VAL A 96 -7.44 -3.32 8.46
N ILE A 97 -8.69 -2.99 8.11
CA ILE A 97 -9.27 -1.67 8.44
C ILE A 97 -9.44 -1.53 9.96
N ALA A 98 -10.00 -2.54 10.64
CA ALA A 98 -10.14 -2.54 12.09
C ALA A 98 -8.77 -2.46 12.80
N ALA A 99 -7.78 -3.23 12.33
CA ALA A 99 -6.41 -3.15 12.82
C ALA A 99 -5.77 -1.78 12.56
N THR A 100 -6.11 -1.12 11.45
CA THR A 100 -5.64 0.24 11.15
C THR A 100 -6.20 1.24 12.17
N VAL A 101 -7.49 1.16 12.48
CA VAL A 101 -8.12 2.00 13.51
C VAL A 101 -7.45 1.80 14.88
N ALA A 102 -7.15 0.56 15.26
CA ALA A 102 -6.61 0.24 16.59
C ALA A 102 -5.09 0.45 16.73
N LEU A 103 -4.32 0.18 15.68
CA LEU A 103 -2.85 0.04 15.74
C LEU A 103 -2.10 0.99 14.81
N GLY A 104 -2.82 1.76 13.99
CA GLY A 104 -2.27 2.58 12.91
C GLY A 104 -1.85 1.77 11.68
N PRO A 105 -1.64 2.44 10.53
CA PRO A 105 -1.41 1.79 9.25
C PRO A 105 -0.07 1.03 9.17
N GLU A 106 0.89 1.37 10.04
CA GLU A 106 2.23 0.79 10.03
C GLU A 106 2.24 -0.71 10.33
N THR A 107 1.42 -1.13 11.31
CA THR A 107 1.40 -2.51 11.82
C THR A 107 0.12 -3.27 11.48
N ALA A 108 -0.91 -2.57 11.03
CA ALA A 108 -2.23 -3.15 10.75
C ALA A 108 -2.19 -4.37 9.82
N MET A 109 -1.44 -4.30 8.72
CA MET A 109 -1.38 -5.42 7.77
C MET A 109 -0.73 -6.66 8.38
N LEU A 110 0.32 -6.49 9.19
CA LEU A 110 0.96 -7.61 9.87
C LEU A 110 0.04 -8.24 10.92
N ALA A 111 -0.64 -7.38 11.70
CA ALA A 111 -1.58 -7.78 12.72
C ALA A 111 -2.82 -8.50 12.16
N ALA A 112 -3.31 -8.06 10.99
CA ALA A 112 -4.50 -8.63 10.37
C ALA A 112 -4.18 -9.84 9.49
N TYR A 113 -3.25 -9.71 8.55
CA TYR A 113 -2.99 -10.78 7.58
C TYR A 113 -2.17 -11.93 8.15
N GLY A 114 -1.31 -11.71 9.14
CA GLY A 114 -0.55 -12.80 9.78
C GLY A 114 -1.46 -13.91 10.34
N PRO A 115 -2.40 -13.59 11.24
CA PRO A 115 -3.37 -14.55 11.75
C PRO A 115 -4.28 -15.13 10.66
N LEU A 116 -4.74 -14.33 9.69
CA LEU A 116 -5.61 -14.80 8.61
C LEU A 116 -4.91 -15.79 7.68
N ILE A 117 -3.64 -15.54 7.33
CA ILE A 117 -2.83 -16.47 6.53
C ILE A 117 -2.61 -17.78 7.30
N ALA A 118 -2.31 -17.70 8.60
CA ALA A 118 -2.16 -18.88 9.44
C ALA A 118 -3.47 -19.68 9.53
N LEU A 119 -4.61 -19.00 9.67
CA LEU A 119 -5.92 -19.64 9.71
C LEU A 119 -6.27 -20.28 8.36
N ARG A 120 -6.06 -19.58 7.24
CA ARG A 120 -6.29 -20.11 5.89
C ARG A 120 -5.44 -21.35 5.63
N TYR A 121 -4.16 -21.33 6.04
CA TYR A 121 -3.28 -22.51 5.97
C TYR A 121 -3.84 -23.71 6.76
N VAL A 122 -4.34 -23.50 7.98
CA VAL A 122 -4.92 -24.58 8.80
C VAL A 122 -6.20 -25.15 8.17
N VAL A 123 -7.06 -24.28 7.63
CA VAL A 123 -8.34 -24.67 7.02
C VAL A 123 -8.15 -25.43 5.72
N ASP A 124 -7.24 -24.95 4.86
CA ASP A 124 -7.08 -25.46 3.50
C ASP A 124 -6.18 -26.70 3.46
N GLU A 125 -5.00 -26.64 4.10
CA GLU A 125 -4.00 -27.71 4.04
C GLU A 125 -4.23 -28.81 5.10
N ARG A 126 -5.03 -28.52 6.14
CA ARG A 126 -5.31 -29.42 7.28
C ARG A 126 -4.06 -30.15 7.79
N PRO A 127 -2.99 -29.41 8.12
CA PRO A 127 -1.69 -30.00 8.43
C PRO A 127 -1.74 -30.85 9.70
N SER A 128 -0.93 -31.90 9.71
CA SER A 128 -0.69 -32.70 10.91
C SER A 128 -0.02 -31.88 12.00
N ARG A 129 -0.08 -32.35 13.26
CA ARG A 129 0.59 -31.69 14.40
C ARG A 129 2.09 -31.47 14.17
N ARG A 130 2.76 -32.39 13.47
CA ARG A 130 4.20 -32.30 13.16
C ARG A 130 4.47 -31.19 12.15
N GLU A 131 3.66 -31.10 11.10
CA GLU A 131 3.76 -30.04 10.08
C GLU A 131 3.48 -28.66 10.68
N LEU A 132 2.47 -28.56 11.55
CA LEU A 132 2.17 -27.32 12.29
C LEU A 132 3.36 -26.88 13.14
N LEU A 133 3.96 -27.77 13.92
CA LEU A 133 5.13 -27.45 14.74
C LEU A 133 6.32 -27.00 13.90
N PHE A 134 6.53 -27.64 12.75
CA PHE A 134 7.60 -27.28 11.82
C PHE A 134 7.35 -25.91 11.18
N ALA A 135 6.14 -25.64 10.71
CA ALA A 135 5.74 -24.35 10.17
C ALA A 135 5.85 -23.23 11.23
N ALA A 136 5.37 -23.49 12.45
CA ALA A 136 5.45 -22.55 13.57
C ALA A 136 6.90 -22.18 13.89
N ARG A 137 7.83 -23.16 13.93
CA ARG A 137 9.27 -22.90 14.13
C ARG A 137 9.87 -22.05 13.02
N LYS A 138 9.44 -22.23 11.76
CA LYS A 138 9.92 -21.43 10.62
C LYS A 138 9.47 -19.98 10.72
N VAL A 139 8.22 -19.75 11.11
CA VAL A 139 7.60 -18.41 11.17
C VAL A 139 7.84 -17.72 12.52
N ALA A 140 8.35 -18.44 13.54
CA ALA A 140 8.58 -17.93 14.89
C ALA A 140 9.27 -16.55 14.97
N PRO A 141 10.32 -16.22 14.18
CA PRO A 141 10.91 -14.88 14.20
C PRO A 141 9.93 -13.77 13.80
N PHE A 142 9.10 -14.01 12.79
CA PHE A 142 8.07 -13.08 12.36
C PHE A 142 6.94 -13.00 13.39
N ALA A 143 6.51 -14.13 13.94
CA ALA A 143 5.49 -14.15 14.99
C ALA A 143 5.94 -13.37 16.24
N ALA A 144 7.20 -13.52 16.66
CA ALA A 144 7.78 -12.77 17.77
C ALA A 144 7.82 -11.26 17.48
N LEU A 145 8.26 -10.87 16.28
CA LEU A 145 8.25 -9.47 15.86
C LEU A 145 6.84 -8.87 15.82
N ILE A 146 5.88 -9.57 15.20
CA ILE A 146 4.48 -9.11 15.12
C ILE A 146 3.90 -8.95 16.52
N THR A 147 4.12 -9.94 17.40
CA THR A 147 3.69 -9.88 18.79
C THR A 147 4.31 -8.69 19.51
N TRP A 148 5.62 -8.46 19.36
CA TRP A 148 6.29 -7.31 19.94
C TRP A 148 5.69 -5.99 19.43
N LEU A 149 5.52 -5.84 18.12
CA LEU A 149 4.89 -4.65 17.54
C LEU A 149 3.48 -4.45 18.10
N LEU A 150 2.67 -5.49 18.22
CA LEU A 150 1.35 -5.40 18.87
C LEU A 150 1.45 -4.90 20.31
N LEU A 151 2.33 -5.49 21.12
CA LEU A 151 2.52 -5.09 22.53
C LEU A 151 2.91 -3.61 22.65
N THR A 152 3.83 -3.13 21.80
CA THR A 152 4.25 -1.72 21.80
C THR A 152 3.14 -0.73 21.43
N ARG A 153 2.08 -1.15 20.73
CA ARG A 153 0.92 -0.29 20.40
C ARG A 153 -0.23 -0.44 21.42
N LEU A 154 -0.45 -1.65 21.93
CA LEU A 154 -1.60 -1.98 22.76
C LEU A 154 -1.39 -1.71 24.26
N ILE A 155 -0.15 -1.67 24.74
CA ILE A 155 0.17 -1.39 26.15
C ILE A 155 0.47 0.12 26.29
N PRO A 156 -0.44 0.94 26.87
CA PRO A 156 -0.29 2.39 26.84
C PRO A 156 1.00 2.92 27.50
N PRO A 157 1.44 2.41 28.67
CA PRO A 157 2.71 2.85 29.25
C PRO A 157 3.91 2.56 28.35
N LEU A 158 3.93 1.38 27.71
CA LEU A 158 5.01 0.99 26.80
C LEU A 158 5.01 1.87 25.54
N LYS A 159 3.83 2.12 24.97
CA LYS A 159 3.65 3.03 23.83
C LYS A 159 4.22 4.41 24.15
N GLN A 160 3.80 5.03 25.24
CA GLN A 160 4.24 6.37 25.64
C GLN A 160 5.76 6.45 25.81
N VAL A 161 6.36 5.46 26.48
CA VAL A 161 7.81 5.40 26.68
C VAL A 161 8.53 5.30 25.33
N LEU A 162 8.11 4.39 24.44
CA LEU A 162 8.78 4.20 23.15
C LEU A 162 8.57 5.36 22.18
N GLU A 163 7.41 6.03 22.24
CA GLU A 163 7.13 7.22 21.45
C GLU A 163 7.96 8.42 21.90
N GLN A 164 8.21 8.57 23.20
CA GLN A 164 8.96 9.71 23.75
C GLN A 164 10.47 9.48 23.78
N ALA A 165 10.91 8.26 24.04
CA ALA A 165 12.33 7.93 24.16
C ALA A 165 13.03 8.06 22.80
N GLY A 166 13.92 9.06 22.70
CA GLY A 166 14.65 9.36 21.47
C GLY A 166 13.79 9.99 20.37
N ARG A 167 12.64 10.58 20.72
CA ARG A 167 11.80 11.32 19.77
C ARG A 167 12.57 12.49 19.16
N LEU A 168 12.60 12.54 17.83
CA LEU A 168 13.24 13.60 17.06
C LEU A 168 12.20 14.34 16.22
N GLN A 169 12.17 15.67 16.34
CA GLN A 169 11.32 16.54 15.53
C GLN A 169 12.11 17.78 15.14
N PRO A 170 13.03 17.67 14.16
CA PRO A 170 13.96 18.74 13.82
C PRO A 170 13.28 19.96 13.19
N PHE A 171 12.12 19.77 12.56
CA PHE A 171 11.39 20.83 11.86
C PHE A 171 9.96 20.99 12.40
N PRO A 172 9.52 22.21 12.72
CA PRO A 172 8.12 22.49 13.06
C PRO A 172 7.18 22.08 11.93
N GLY A 173 6.04 21.47 12.27
CA GLY A 173 5.03 21.02 11.29
C GLY A 173 5.36 19.73 10.54
N ALA A 174 6.60 19.23 10.61
CA ALA A 174 6.97 17.92 10.09
C ALA A 174 6.63 16.81 11.10
N PRO A 175 6.35 15.57 10.64
CA PRO A 175 6.14 14.43 11.53
C PRO A 175 7.35 14.18 12.43
N ALA A 176 7.10 13.85 13.69
CA ALA A 176 8.15 13.39 14.59
C ALA A 176 8.57 11.96 14.24
N TRP A 177 9.86 11.66 14.40
CA TRP A 177 10.41 10.33 14.27
C TRP A 177 10.78 9.77 15.64
N SER A 178 10.16 8.64 16.01
CA SER A 178 10.43 7.94 17.26
C SER A 178 11.07 6.58 16.95
N PRO A 179 12.41 6.47 16.97
CA PRO A 179 13.13 5.28 16.49
C PRO A 179 12.72 4.01 17.24
N LEU A 180 12.47 4.11 18.54
CA LEU A 180 12.10 2.95 19.38
C LEU A 180 10.62 2.54 19.21
N PHE A 181 9.79 3.38 18.62
CA PHE A 181 8.42 3.04 18.28
C PHE A 181 8.26 2.56 16.82
N HIS A 182 9.15 3.02 15.94
CA HIS A 182 9.12 2.74 14.49
C HIS A 182 9.35 1.25 14.19
N ALA A 183 8.46 0.63 13.40
CA ALA A 183 8.51 -0.80 13.07
C ALA A 183 9.77 -1.18 12.29
N GLY A 184 10.27 -0.28 11.43
CA GLY A 184 11.54 -0.44 10.73
C GLY A 184 12.74 -0.73 11.64
N THR A 185 12.83 -0.08 12.81
CA THR A 185 13.89 -0.34 13.80
C THR A 185 13.79 -1.77 14.33
N TRP A 186 12.58 -2.20 14.68
CA TRP A 186 12.35 -3.54 15.22
C TRP A 186 12.52 -4.65 14.18
N LEU A 187 12.30 -4.37 12.89
CA LEU A 187 12.67 -5.28 11.81
C LEU A 187 14.19 -5.52 11.77
N VAL A 188 14.99 -4.46 11.89
CA VAL A 188 16.45 -4.56 11.93
C VAL A 188 16.90 -5.34 13.17
N VAL A 189 16.33 -5.02 14.34
CA VAL A 189 16.62 -5.76 15.59
C VAL A 189 16.25 -7.23 15.45
N ALA A 190 15.06 -7.54 14.92
CA ALA A 190 14.61 -8.92 14.71
C ALA A 190 15.51 -9.68 13.74
N ALA A 191 15.97 -9.04 12.66
CA ALA A 191 16.91 -9.63 11.72
C ALA A 191 18.27 -9.95 12.37
N ILE A 192 18.82 -9.01 13.16
CA ILE A 192 20.08 -9.20 13.90
C ILE A 192 19.93 -10.34 14.92
N VAL A 193 18.91 -10.28 15.78
CA VAL A 193 18.67 -11.32 16.81
C VAL A 193 18.48 -12.68 16.16
N THR A 194 17.68 -12.78 15.11
CA THR A 194 17.45 -14.04 14.40
C THR A 194 18.73 -14.58 13.76
N GLY A 195 19.53 -13.71 13.13
CA GLY A 195 20.80 -14.10 12.54
C GLY A 195 21.81 -14.59 13.57
N LEU A 196 21.89 -13.93 14.73
CA LEU A 196 22.74 -14.37 15.84
C LEU A 196 22.30 -15.73 16.38
N LEU A 197 21.01 -15.91 16.66
CA LEU A 197 20.44 -17.17 17.15
C LEU A 197 20.60 -18.33 16.16
N ARG A 198 20.68 -18.04 14.86
CA ARG A 198 20.90 -19.04 13.81
C ARG A 198 22.37 -19.21 13.40
N GLY A 199 23.31 -18.52 14.06
CA GLY A 199 24.75 -18.60 13.75
C GLY A 199 25.13 -17.99 12.40
N GLN A 200 24.34 -17.06 11.88
CA GLN A 200 24.53 -16.41 10.56
C GLN A 200 25.11 -14.99 10.66
N ALA A 201 25.79 -14.66 11.75
CA ALA A 201 26.37 -13.33 11.99
C ALA A 201 27.35 -12.89 10.89
N TYR A 202 28.06 -13.84 10.29
CA TYR A 202 29.02 -13.58 9.21
C TYR A 202 28.38 -12.93 7.98
N ALA A 203 27.07 -13.13 7.76
CA ALA A 203 26.35 -12.58 6.61
C ALA A 203 25.94 -11.11 6.79
N PHE A 204 25.99 -10.55 8.00
CA PHE A 204 25.43 -9.23 8.30
C PHE A 204 25.98 -8.11 7.43
N VAL A 205 27.30 -8.08 7.20
CA VAL A 205 27.92 -7.04 6.37
C VAL A 205 27.44 -7.16 4.91
N GLN A 206 27.34 -8.37 4.40
CA GLN A 206 26.87 -8.62 3.03
C GLN A 206 25.40 -8.25 2.87
N GLU A 207 24.55 -8.68 3.81
CA GLU A 207 23.12 -8.38 3.80
C GLU A 207 22.85 -6.87 3.99
N ALA A 208 23.59 -6.19 4.87
CA ALA A 208 23.48 -4.75 5.04
C ALA A 208 23.87 -3.98 3.76
N ARG A 209 24.96 -4.39 3.09
CA ARG A 209 25.36 -3.83 1.80
C ARG A 209 24.32 -4.11 0.72
N GLY A 210 23.76 -5.32 0.69
CA GLY A 210 22.68 -5.71 -0.22
C GLY A 210 21.43 -4.85 -0.02
N ALA A 211 20.99 -4.69 1.23
CA ALA A 211 19.85 -3.86 1.61
C ALA A 211 20.07 -2.40 1.19
N TRP A 212 21.24 -1.81 1.47
CA TRP A 212 21.55 -0.44 1.06
C TRP A 212 21.59 -0.27 -0.46
N ARG A 213 22.25 -1.19 -1.17
CA ARG A 213 22.34 -1.14 -2.64
C ARG A 213 20.96 -1.15 -3.29
N THR A 214 20.03 -1.93 -2.74
CA THR A 214 18.66 -2.04 -3.24
C THR A 214 17.79 -0.85 -2.80
N GLY A 215 17.92 -0.39 -1.54
CA GLY A 215 17.04 0.62 -0.96
C GLY A 215 17.43 2.07 -1.19
N ARG A 216 18.71 2.38 -1.47
CA ARG A 216 19.23 3.76 -1.53
C ARG A 216 18.47 4.69 -2.49
N LEU A 217 18.05 4.18 -3.64
CA LEU A 217 17.31 4.98 -4.62
C LEU A 217 15.91 5.31 -4.11
N ALA A 218 15.23 4.37 -3.46
CA ALA A 218 13.92 4.63 -2.85
C ALA A 218 14.02 5.70 -1.75
N VAL A 219 15.07 5.63 -0.92
CA VAL A 219 15.36 6.66 0.10
C VAL A 219 15.58 8.03 -0.53
N LEU A 220 16.46 8.12 -1.54
CA LEU A 220 16.74 9.37 -2.26
C LEU A 220 15.47 9.95 -2.90
N THR A 221 14.64 9.09 -3.50
CA THR A 221 13.37 9.49 -4.12
C THR A 221 12.40 10.08 -3.10
N ILE A 222 12.25 9.46 -1.92
CA ILE A 222 11.40 10.00 -0.85
C ILE A 222 11.92 11.37 -0.39
N ILE A 223 13.24 11.51 -0.19
CA ILE A 223 13.86 12.79 0.18
C ILE A 223 13.59 13.86 -0.89
N ALA A 224 13.81 13.55 -2.16
CA ALA A 224 13.59 14.48 -3.27
C ALA A 224 12.14 14.95 -3.38
N PHE A 225 11.17 14.03 -3.29
CA PHE A 225 9.75 14.39 -3.34
C PHE A 225 9.27 15.11 -2.08
N ALA A 226 9.81 14.80 -0.91
CA ALA A 226 9.53 15.56 0.30
C ALA A 226 10.02 17.01 0.19
N MET A 227 11.24 17.23 -0.31
CA MET A 227 11.75 18.57 -0.58
C MET A 227 10.88 19.30 -1.60
N MET A 228 10.47 18.62 -2.67
CA MET A 228 9.61 19.22 -3.70
C MET A 228 8.23 19.59 -3.17
N ALA A 229 7.62 18.74 -2.32
CA ALA A 229 6.34 19.02 -1.68
C ALA A 229 6.40 20.29 -0.82
N GLU A 230 7.45 20.42 0.00
CA GLU A 230 7.68 21.61 0.83
C GLU A 230 7.96 22.86 -0.03
N LEU A 231 8.72 22.74 -1.13
CA LEU A 231 8.93 23.84 -2.07
C LEU A 231 7.63 24.29 -2.74
N LEU A 232 6.79 23.36 -3.20
CA LEU A 232 5.50 23.68 -3.83
C LEU A 232 4.53 24.36 -2.87
N SER A 233 4.51 23.90 -1.60
CA SER A 233 3.69 24.51 -0.56
C SER A 233 4.22 25.88 -0.12
N GLY A 234 5.52 26.01 0.11
CA GLY A 234 6.14 27.25 0.60
C GLY A 234 6.26 28.36 -0.44
N SER A 235 6.22 28.03 -1.74
CA SER A 235 6.28 29.00 -2.84
C SER A 235 4.92 29.52 -3.31
N GLY A 236 3.81 28.99 -2.79
CA GLY A 236 2.46 29.32 -3.27
C GLY A 236 2.10 28.71 -4.63
N VAL A 237 2.97 27.90 -5.24
CA VAL A 237 2.69 27.24 -6.53
C VAL A 237 1.49 26.29 -6.43
N ALA A 238 1.38 25.54 -5.31
CA ALA A 238 0.24 24.66 -5.07
C ALA A 238 -1.10 25.44 -5.04
N GLU A 239 -1.10 26.61 -4.41
CA GLU A 239 -2.26 27.51 -4.32
C GLU A 239 -2.58 28.13 -5.68
N GLY A 240 -1.58 28.59 -6.42
CA GLY A 240 -1.76 29.13 -7.77
C GLY A 240 -2.32 28.10 -8.75
N LEU A 241 -1.85 26.86 -8.70
CA LEU A 241 -2.41 25.75 -9.49
C LEU A 241 -3.85 25.45 -9.09
N ALA A 242 -4.13 25.35 -7.80
CA ALA A 242 -5.48 25.11 -7.30
C ALA A 242 -6.46 26.20 -7.74
N ARG A 243 -6.07 27.47 -7.59
CA ARG A 243 -6.87 28.62 -8.01
C ARG A 243 -7.08 28.65 -9.52
N GLY A 244 -6.04 28.46 -10.32
CA GLY A 244 -6.17 28.43 -11.78
C GLY A 244 -7.06 27.29 -12.28
N MET A 245 -6.97 26.11 -11.65
CA MET A 245 -7.90 25.01 -11.93
C MET A 245 -9.33 25.36 -11.53
N PHE A 246 -9.53 25.93 -10.35
CA PHE A 246 -10.85 26.36 -9.88
C PHE A 246 -11.46 27.46 -10.74
N GLU A 247 -10.68 28.43 -11.21
CA GLU A 247 -11.15 29.46 -12.13
C GLU A 247 -11.57 28.87 -13.49
N ALA A 248 -10.88 27.83 -13.95
CA ALA A 248 -11.18 27.18 -15.24
C ALA A 248 -12.36 26.20 -15.18
N LEU A 249 -12.46 25.40 -14.13
CA LEU A 249 -13.39 24.26 -14.05
C LEU A 249 -14.32 24.31 -12.81
N GLY A 250 -14.14 25.28 -11.93
CA GLY A 250 -14.82 25.36 -10.64
C GLY A 250 -14.55 24.09 -9.81
N ARG A 251 -15.60 23.65 -9.12
CA ARG A 251 -15.60 22.39 -8.35
C ARG A 251 -15.34 21.13 -9.18
N TRP A 252 -15.48 21.18 -10.51
CA TRP A 252 -15.26 20.03 -11.39
C TRP A 252 -13.78 19.73 -11.63
N SER A 253 -12.88 20.61 -11.16
CA SER A 253 -11.43 20.39 -11.12
C SER A 253 -11.05 19.03 -10.51
N VAL A 254 -11.83 18.56 -9.52
CA VAL A 254 -11.63 17.28 -8.82
C VAL A 254 -11.86 16.07 -9.74
N LEU A 255 -12.47 16.21 -10.92
CA LEU A 255 -12.58 15.12 -11.90
C LEU A 255 -11.26 14.81 -12.60
N VAL A 256 -10.41 15.82 -12.77
CA VAL A 256 -9.19 15.71 -13.58
C VAL A 256 -7.99 15.39 -12.69
N THR A 257 -7.91 16.01 -11.52
CA THR A 257 -6.74 15.93 -10.64
C THR A 257 -6.37 14.52 -10.16
N PRO A 258 -7.32 13.65 -9.74
CA PRO A 258 -6.97 12.32 -9.29
C PRO A 258 -6.48 11.45 -10.46
N ILE A 259 -7.00 11.66 -11.67
CA ILE A 259 -6.53 10.92 -12.85
C ILE A 259 -5.10 11.31 -13.21
N ILE A 260 -4.78 12.60 -13.21
CA ILE A 260 -3.40 13.09 -13.40
C ILE A 260 -2.49 12.47 -12.34
N SER A 261 -2.92 12.50 -11.06
CA SER A 261 -2.13 11.92 -9.98
C SER A 261 -1.93 10.41 -10.13
N ALA A 262 -2.96 9.67 -10.55
CA ALA A 262 -2.87 8.23 -10.78
C ALA A 262 -1.93 7.88 -11.94
N VAL A 263 -2.00 8.62 -13.05
CA VAL A 263 -1.08 8.47 -14.19
C VAL A 263 0.35 8.79 -13.75
N PHE A 264 0.56 9.87 -13.00
CA PHE A 264 1.88 10.20 -12.48
C PHE A 264 2.40 9.11 -11.53
N GLY A 265 1.54 8.60 -10.64
CA GLY A 265 1.86 7.47 -9.77
C GLY A 265 2.35 6.28 -10.58
N ALA A 266 1.62 5.90 -11.62
CA ALA A 266 2.00 4.84 -12.54
C ALA A 266 3.35 5.10 -13.23
N LEU A 267 3.61 6.31 -13.73
CA LEU A 267 4.88 6.66 -14.37
C LEU A 267 6.05 6.65 -13.38
N ALA A 268 5.85 7.17 -12.18
CA ALA A 268 6.83 7.18 -11.10
C ALA A 268 6.97 5.82 -10.38
N ASN A 269 6.05 4.89 -10.67
CA ASN A 269 5.89 3.61 -9.96
C ASN A 269 5.80 3.79 -8.42
N SER A 270 5.21 4.89 -7.95
CA SER A 270 5.22 5.27 -6.55
C SER A 270 4.09 6.24 -6.20
N GLY A 271 3.24 5.84 -5.25
CA GLY A 271 2.23 6.74 -4.70
C GLY A 271 2.82 7.88 -3.87
N ASN A 272 3.97 7.66 -3.21
CA ASN A 272 4.64 8.72 -2.44
C ASN A 272 5.08 9.87 -3.35
N ALA A 273 5.56 9.55 -4.54
CA ALA A 273 5.94 10.53 -5.55
C ALA A 273 4.75 11.38 -5.99
N ALA A 274 3.65 10.73 -6.35
CA ALA A 274 2.43 11.40 -6.77
C ALA A 274 1.83 12.27 -5.65
N ASN A 275 1.79 11.78 -4.41
CA ASN A 275 1.30 12.58 -3.30
C ASN A 275 2.21 13.76 -2.94
N GLY A 276 3.54 13.60 -3.03
CA GLY A 276 4.46 14.72 -2.80
C GLY A 276 4.23 15.88 -3.77
N LEU A 277 3.82 15.58 -4.99
CA LEU A 277 3.52 16.60 -5.99
C LEU A 277 2.13 17.22 -5.87
N PHE A 278 1.12 16.38 -5.61
CA PHE A 278 -0.28 16.78 -5.83
C PHE A 278 -1.09 16.93 -4.54
N MET A 279 -0.67 16.39 -3.40
CA MET A 279 -1.48 16.44 -2.17
C MET A 279 -1.74 17.87 -1.71
N ALA A 280 -0.73 18.74 -1.72
CA ALA A 280 -0.87 20.14 -1.32
C ALA A 280 -1.85 20.91 -2.23
N SER A 281 -1.76 20.73 -3.56
CA SER A 281 -2.68 21.38 -4.48
C SER A 281 -4.11 20.83 -4.37
N GLN A 282 -4.28 19.55 -4.03
CA GLN A 282 -5.61 18.98 -3.74
C GLN A 282 -6.23 19.55 -2.46
N LEU A 283 -5.42 19.77 -1.42
CA LEU A 283 -5.87 20.45 -0.20
C LEU A 283 -6.32 21.89 -0.50
N SER A 284 -5.50 22.66 -1.20
CA SER A 284 -5.84 24.04 -1.57
C SER A 284 -7.09 24.10 -2.44
N LEU A 285 -7.22 23.19 -3.42
CA LEU A 285 -8.41 23.12 -4.27
C LEU A 285 -9.67 22.76 -3.48
N ALA A 286 -9.58 21.80 -2.56
CA ALA A 286 -10.72 21.42 -1.71
C ALA A 286 -11.17 22.59 -0.82
N ALA A 287 -10.23 23.34 -0.24
CA ALA A 287 -10.52 24.53 0.55
C ALA A 287 -11.20 25.61 -0.30
N GLU A 288 -10.63 25.93 -1.47
CA GLU A 288 -11.16 26.96 -2.38
C GLU A 288 -12.56 26.60 -2.90
N ALA A 289 -12.78 25.34 -3.24
CA ALA A 289 -14.08 24.86 -3.74
C ALA A 289 -15.10 24.55 -2.62
N ASN A 290 -14.73 24.74 -1.35
CA ASN A 290 -15.50 24.37 -0.17
C ASN A 290 -16.03 22.92 -0.25
N LEU A 291 -15.10 21.99 -0.49
CA LEU A 291 -15.32 20.55 -0.57
C LEU A 291 -14.83 19.85 0.71
N ASN A 292 -15.30 18.63 0.93
CA ASN A 292 -14.84 17.80 2.04
C ASN A 292 -13.34 17.47 1.90
N LEU A 293 -12.52 18.12 2.72
CA LEU A 293 -11.06 17.93 2.75
C LEU A 293 -10.67 16.46 2.96
N ALA A 294 -11.36 15.74 3.84
CA ALA A 294 -11.08 14.34 4.12
C ALA A 294 -11.39 13.46 2.89
N ALA A 295 -12.48 13.75 2.17
CA ALA A 295 -12.84 13.01 0.97
C ALA A 295 -11.84 13.27 -0.18
N VAL A 296 -11.45 14.53 -0.41
CA VAL A 296 -10.51 14.90 -1.48
C VAL A 296 -9.12 14.33 -1.23
N THR A 297 -8.59 14.46 0.00
CA THR A 297 -7.28 13.89 0.36
C THR A 297 -7.26 12.36 0.28
N SER A 298 -8.37 11.71 0.67
CA SER A 298 -8.49 10.26 0.57
C SER A 298 -8.58 9.78 -0.87
N LEU A 299 -9.29 10.53 -1.74
CA LEU A 299 -9.37 10.26 -3.17
C LEU A 299 -8.00 10.45 -3.84
N GLN A 300 -7.29 11.52 -3.48
CA GLN A 300 -5.93 11.78 -3.93
C GLN A 300 -4.97 10.65 -3.55
N GLN A 301 -5.03 10.20 -2.29
CA GLN A 301 -4.24 9.05 -1.83
C GLN A 301 -4.59 7.77 -2.59
N ALA A 302 -5.88 7.50 -2.79
CA ALA A 302 -6.33 6.33 -3.54
C ALA A 302 -5.83 6.36 -4.99
N ALA A 303 -5.94 7.51 -5.64
CA ALA A 303 -5.47 7.75 -7.00
C ALA A 303 -3.96 7.54 -7.13
N ALA A 304 -3.17 8.14 -6.26
CA ALA A 304 -1.71 8.01 -6.25
C ALA A 304 -1.24 6.54 -6.14
N LEU A 305 -2.03 5.68 -5.49
CA LEU A 305 -1.69 4.28 -5.28
C LEU A 305 -2.19 3.34 -6.40
N SER A 306 -3.32 3.65 -7.02
CA SER A 306 -4.15 2.66 -7.72
C SER A 306 -3.61 2.21 -9.08
N LEU A 307 -3.13 3.12 -9.93
CA LEU A 307 -2.59 2.77 -11.26
C LEU A 307 -1.14 2.26 -11.23
N ASN A 308 -0.49 2.22 -10.06
CA ASN A 308 0.85 1.64 -9.94
C ASN A 308 0.92 0.19 -10.40
N ILE A 309 -0.18 -0.56 -10.28
CA ILE A 309 -0.28 -1.96 -10.73
C ILE A 309 -0.06 -2.12 -12.24
N VAL A 310 -0.28 -1.05 -13.03
CA VAL A 310 -0.02 -1.01 -14.47
C VAL A 310 1.14 -0.10 -14.85
N SER A 311 2.07 0.17 -13.92
CA SER A 311 3.26 0.97 -14.25
C SER A 311 4.14 0.28 -15.30
N PRO A 312 4.75 1.03 -16.24
CA PRO A 312 5.71 0.46 -17.19
C PRO A 312 6.86 -0.28 -16.52
N VAL A 313 7.31 0.23 -15.37
CA VAL A 313 8.36 -0.39 -14.55
C VAL A 313 7.90 -1.75 -14.03
N ARG A 314 6.72 -1.85 -13.39
CA ARG A 314 6.23 -3.14 -12.89
C ARG A 314 5.98 -4.11 -14.03
N MET A 315 5.42 -3.65 -15.15
CA MET A 315 5.19 -4.49 -16.33
C MET A 315 6.49 -5.12 -16.85
N SER A 316 7.55 -4.33 -17.01
CA SER A 316 8.86 -4.83 -17.42
C SER A 316 9.46 -5.80 -16.41
N VAL A 317 9.37 -5.49 -15.10
CA VAL A 317 9.86 -6.36 -14.02
C VAL A 317 9.12 -7.69 -14.01
N VAL A 318 7.78 -7.70 -14.07
CA VAL A 318 7.04 -8.95 -14.03
C VAL A 318 7.33 -9.78 -15.28
N CYS A 319 7.36 -9.18 -16.47
CA CYS A 319 7.72 -9.89 -17.70
C CYS A 319 9.13 -10.48 -17.64
N SER A 320 10.09 -9.77 -17.06
CA SER A 320 11.45 -10.28 -16.86
C SER A 320 11.49 -11.44 -15.86
N LEU A 321 10.76 -11.34 -14.75
CA LEU A 321 10.67 -12.39 -13.73
C LEU A 321 9.95 -13.66 -14.22
N ALA A 322 9.03 -13.52 -15.17
CA ALA A 322 8.39 -14.66 -15.82
C ALA A 322 9.19 -15.21 -17.01
N GLU A 323 10.39 -14.69 -17.29
CA GLU A 323 11.20 -15.05 -18.46
C GLU A 323 10.47 -14.82 -19.80
N THR A 324 9.61 -13.80 -19.85
CA THR A 324 8.84 -13.39 -21.03
C THR A 324 9.08 -11.93 -21.42
N PRO A 325 10.34 -11.47 -21.59
CA PRO A 325 10.60 -10.11 -22.06
C PRO A 325 9.96 -9.89 -23.44
N GLY A 326 9.38 -8.71 -23.68
CA GLY A 326 8.67 -8.40 -24.93
C GLY A 326 7.16 -8.74 -24.93
N MET A 327 6.66 -9.40 -23.87
CA MET A 327 5.22 -9.69 -23.71
C MET A 327 4.45 -8.60 -22.96
N GLU A 328 5.04 -7.41 -22.74
CA GLU A 328 4.43 -6.32 -21.96
C GLU A 328 3.08 -5.90 -22.55
N ARG A 329 2.94 -5.86 -23.89
CA ARG A 329 1.66 -5.55 -24.54
C ARG A 329 0.56 -6.53 -24.14
N GLN A 330 0.89 -7.80 -23.95
CA GLN A 330 -0.08 -8.82 -23.54
C GLN A 330 -0.41 -8.68 -22.05
N ALA A 331 0.59 -8.40 -21.22
CA ALA A 331 0.38 -8.08 -19.80
C ALA A 331 -0.54 -6.86 -19.63
N TYR A 332 -0.31 -5.77 -20.39
CA TYR A 332 -1.20 -4.61 -20.41
C TYR A 332 -2.63 -4.97 -20.84
N ARG A 333 -2.80 -5.79 -21.89
CA ARG A 333 -4.14 -6.23 -22.31
C ARG A 333 -4.85 -7.03 -21.22
N ALA A 334 -4.13 -7.87 -20.48
CA ALA A 334 -4.69 -8.63 -19.36
C ALA A 334 -5.08 -7.72 -18.18
N MET A 335 -4.28 -6.68 -17.92
CA MET A 335 -4.50 -5.76 -16.80
C MET A 335 -5.43 -4.58 -17.12
N LEU A 336 -5.72 -4.32 -18.40
CA LEU A 336 -6.57 -3.20 -18.84
C LEU A 336 -7.94 -3.17 -18.13
N PRO A 337 -8.68 -4.28 -17.98
CA PRO A 337 -9.97 -4.25 -17.26
C PRO A 337 -9.82 -3.77 -15.81
N PHE A 338 -8.73 -4.13 -15.14
CA PHE A 338 -8.46 -3.72 -13.76
C PHE A 338 -8.13 -2.22 -13.69
N ALA A 339 -7.34 -1.70 -14.63
CA ALA A 339 -7.07 -0.26 -14.75
C ALA A 339 -8.35 0.54 -15.07
N THR A 340 -9.24 -0.01 -15.90
CA THR A 340 -10.54 0.62 -16.19
C THR A 340 -11.40 0.73 -14.93
N VAL A 341 -11.46 -0.31 -14.08
CA VAL A 341 -12.16 -0.25 -12.78
C VAL A 341 -11.60 0.87 -11.91
N VAL A 342 -10.27 1.02 -11.86
CA VAL A 342 -9.64 2.11 -11.12
C VAL A 342 -10.14 3.47 -11.61
N ILE A 343 -10.06 3.71 -12.92
CA ILE A 343 -10.49 4.99 -13.51
C ILE A 343 -11.97 5.25 -13.21
N ILE A 344 -12.84 4.25 -13.38
CA ILE A 344 -14.28 4.39 -13.11
C ILE A 344 -14.53 4.76 -11.65
N VAL A 345 -13.91 4.04 -10.69
CA VAL A 345 -14.09 4.32 -9.26
C VAL A 345 -13.57 5.70 -8.90
N LEU A 346 -12.40 6.11 -9.41
CA LEU A 346 -11.85 7.44 -9.16
C LEU A 346 -12.76 8.55 -9.71
N LEU A 347 -13.26 8.41 -10.94
CA LEU A 347 -14.16 9.39 -11.56
C LEU A 347 -15.52 9.45 -10.86
N ALA A 348 -16.12 8.30 -10.56
CA ALA A 348 -17.38 8.23 -9.83
C ALA A 348 -17.26 8.88 -8.45
N SER A 349 -16.16 8.62 -7.75
CA SER A 349 -15.87 9.23 -6.45
C SER A 349 -15.68 10.74 -6.56
N ALA A 350 -14.92 11.19 -7.55
CA ALA A 350 -14.73 12.61 -7.83
C ALA A 350 -16.06 13.32 -8.14
N LEU A 351 -16.96 12.68 -8.90
CA LEU A 351 -18.31 13.18 -9.18
C LEU A 351 -19.16 13.28 -7.91
N MET A 352 -19.08 12.29 -7.02
CA MET A 352 -19.82 12.32 -5.75
C MET A 352 -19.32 13.43 -4.83
N ILE A 353 -18.00 13.65 -4.78
CA ILE A 353 -17.39 14.74 -3.98
C ILE A 353 -17.76 16.10 -4.58
N SER A 354 -17.64 16.30 -5.89
CA SER A 354 -18.03 17.58 -6.52
C SER A 354 -19.55 17.84 -6.42
N GLY A 355 -20.34 16.77 -6.37
CA GLY A 355 -21.77 16.78 -6.07
C GLY A 355 -22.13 17.01 -4.60
N ARG A 356 -21.14 17.07 -3.69
CA ARG A 356 -21.31 17.19 -2.22
C ARG A 356 -22.14 16.07 -1.59
N ILE A 357 -22.05 14.88 -2.16
CA ILE A 357 -22.65 13.66 -1.62
C ILE A 357 -21.70 13.01 -0.60
N LEU A 358 -20.38 13.21 -0.78
CA LEU A 358 -19.29 12.71 0.08
C LEU A 358 -18.49 13.85 0.71
#